data_AF-A0A6N2DJX5-F1
#
_entry.id   AF-A0A6N2DJX5-F1
#
_cell.length_a   1.000
_cell.length_b   1.000
_cell.length_c   1.000
_cell.angle_alpha   90.00
_cell.angle_beta   90.00
_cell.angle_gamma   90.00
#
_symmetry.space_group_name_H-M   'P 1'
#
loop_
_entity.id
_entity.type
_entity.pdbx_description
1 polymer ?
#
loop_
_entity_poly.entity_id
_entity_poly.type
_entity_poly.pdbx_seq_one_letter_code
_entity_poly.pdbx_strand_id
1 'polypeptide(L)'
;MLIVVVLMGLIATAIATVFTTIVRTTPPTEARADDARSLLGISIWLPTDVSSTPRSPMAADESGDTAGRWSVSNGPTGCGPGDTGQNLLRLSWTENLGGSTTTYVAAYRIVDGPESARIERTTCVNGGARTTINVTAGLPLSMSSPVSVDWKREVEDGTTYIVGVEFEIETFEGDTLRVDASSRNPAQTLSGIPDAVTTTTESTTTTTTTASPSDPTDPTDPYPDPD
;
A
#
# COMPACT_ATOMS: atom_id res chain seq x y z
N MET A 1 -51.22 36.86 24.25
CA MET A 1 -51.51 35.64 23.46
C MET A 1 -50.98 35.74 22.04
N LEU A 2 -51.28 36.79 21.26
CA LEU A 2 -50.80 36.94 19.87
C LEU A 2 -49.27 36.92 19.74
N ILE A 3 -48.55 37.58 20.64
CA ILE A 3 -47.07 37.58 20.69
C ILE A 3 -46.48 36.16 20.83
N VAL A 4 -47.12 35.31 21.63
CA VAL A 4 -46.64 33.93 21.88
C VAL A 4 -46.83 33.06 20.63
N VAL A 5 -47.95 33.24 19.91
CA VAL A 5 -48.23 32.52 18.66
C VAL A 5 -47.23 32.90 17.57
N VAL A 6 -46.90 34.19 17.45
CA VAL A 6 -45.91 34.67 16.48
C VAL A 6 -44.50 34.15 16.81
N LEU A 7 -44.12 34.15 18.10
CA LEU A 7 -42.84 33.58 18.54
C LEU A 7 -42.73 32.08 18.26
N MET A 8 -43.77 31.31 18.56
CA MET A 8 -43.81 29.86 18.27
C MET A 8 -43.73 29.58 16.77
N GLY A 9 -44.42 30.37 15.93
CA GLY A 9 -44.35 30.23 14.48
C GLY A 9 -42.95 30.50 13.91
N LEU A 10 -42.27 31.52 14.41
CA LEU A 10 -40.91 31.88 13.97
C LEU A 10 -39.87 30.84 14.40
N ILE A 11 -40.02 30.29 15.61
CA ILE A 11 -39.14 29.22 16.10
C ILE A 11 -39.36 27.93 15.29
N ALA A 12 -40.63 27.58 15.00
CA ALA A 12 -40.95 26.38 14.23
C ALA A 12 -40.38 26.43 12.79
N THR A 13 -40.43 27.58 12.12
CA THR A 13 -39.86 27.72 10.78
C THR A 13 -38.34 27.64 10.78
N ALA A 14 -37.67 28.21 11.78
CA ALA A 14 -36.22 28.10 11.93
C ALA A 14 -35.75 26.65 12.20
N ILE A 15 -36.50 25.89 13.01
CA ILE A 15 -36.20 24.47 13.25
C ILE A 15 -36.43 23.65 11.98
N ALA A 16 -37.52 23.91 11.25
CA ALA A 16 -37.86 23.18 10.02
C ALA A 16 -36.82 23.38 8.91
N THR A 17 -36.29 24.60 8.75
CA THR A 17 -35.24 24.87 7.76
C THR A 17 -33.94 24.14 8.11
N VAL A 18 -33.52 24.15 9.38
CA VAL A 18 -32.32 23.42 9.83
C VAL A 18 -32.49 21.91 9.61
N PHE A 19 -33.62 21.33 10.00
CA PHE A 19 -33.89 19.90 9.78
C PHE A 19 -33.88 19.51 8.30
N THR A 20 -34.49 20.33 7.44
CA THR A 20 -34.49 20.09 5.99
C THR A 20 -33.08 20.14 5.41
N THR A 21 -32.25 21.06 5.92
CA THR A 21 -30.85 21.18 5.51
C THR A 21 -30.07 19.93 5.92
N ILE A 22 -30.19 19.50 7.18
CA ILE A 22 -29.54 18.28 7.70
C ILE A 22 -29.95 17.08 6.83
N VAL A 23 -31.24 16.83 6.65
CA VAL A 23 -31.74 15.68 5.87
C VAL A 23 -31.28 15.72 4.40
N ARG A 24 -31.09 16.91 3.82
CA ARG A 24 -30.53 17.02 2.46
C ARG A 24 -29.02 16.85 2.40
N THR A 25 -28.29 17.16 3.48
CA THR A 25 -26.82 17.09 3.51
C THR A 25 -26.26 15.78 4.07
N THR A 26 -27.03 15.01 4.84
CA THR A 26 -26.55 13.72 5.40
C THR A 26 -26.30 12.66 4.33
N PRO A 27 -27.20 12.43 3.34
CA PRO A 27 -26.97 11.40 2.32
C PRO A 27 -25.65 11.58 1.54
N PRO A 28 -25.31 12.78 1.02
CA PRO A 28 -24.06 12.94 0.28
C PRO A 28 -22.80 12.92 1.15
N THR A 29 -22.88 13.11 2.47
CA THR A 29 -21.69 12.96 3.33
C THR A 29 -21.41 11.51 3.69
N GLU A 30 -22.46 10.70 3.86
CA GLU A 30 -22.30 9.26 4.13
C GLU A 30 -21.75 8.54 2.91
N ALA A 31 -22.25 8.85 1.71
CA ALA A 31 -21.76 8.26 0.47
C ALA A 31 -20.29 8.59 0.20
N ARG A 32 -19.88 9.86 0.35
CA ARG A 32 -18.46 10.25 0.22
C ARG A 32 -17.56 9.61 1.28
N ALA A 33 -18.07 9.39 2.48
CA ALA A 33 -17.31 8.71 3.53
C ALA A 33 -17.15 7.21 3.24
N ASP A 34 -18.15 6.59 2.61
CA ASP A 34 -18.09 5.21 2.16
C ASP A 34 -17.14 5.06 0.97
N ASP A 35 -17.19 5.97 0.00
CA ASP A 35 -16.24 6.02 -1.12
C ASP A 35 -14.81 6.16 -0.61
N ALA A 36 -14.53 7.14 0.26
CA ALA A 36 -13.19 7.32 0.82
C ALA A 36 -12.69 6.08 1.57
N ARG A 37 -13.58 5.35 2.26
CA ARG A 37 -13.24 4.08 2.91
C ARG A 37 -13.02 2.95 1.92
N SER A 38 -13.78 2.92 0.82
CA SER A 38 -13.61 1.96 -0.27
C SER A 38 -12.26 2.03 -0.95
N LEU A 39 -11.56 3.16 -0.84
CA LEU A 39 -10.28 3.37 -1.52
C LEU A 39 -9.06 3.12 -0.67
N LEU A 40 -9.21 3.22 0.65
CA LEU A 40 -8.07 3.34 1.53
C LEU A 40 -7.25 2.04 1.56
N GLY A 41 -7.89 0.87 1.49
CA GLY A 41 -7.16 -0.39 1.47
C GLY A 41 -6.44 -0.65 0.15
N ILE A 42 -7.11 -0.44 -0.98
CA ILE A 42 -6.51 -0.73 -2.30
C ILE A 42 -5.34 0.20 -2.59
N SER A 43 -5.50 1.51 -2.35
CA SER A 43 -4.42 2.48 -2.58
C SER A 43 -3.19 2.27 -1.68
N ILE A 44 -3.35 1.64 -0.51
CA ILE A 44 -2.24 1.32 0.40
C ILE A 44 -1.51 0.04 -0.04
N TRP A 45 -2.25 -1.04 -0.29
CA TRP A 45 -1.64 -2.35 -0.48
C TRP A 45 -1.26 -2.65 -1.93
N LEU A 46 -2.09 -2.22 -2.90
CA LEU A 46 -1.90 -2.58 -4.31
C LEU A 46 -0.57 -2.09 -4.88
N PRO A 47 -0.15 -0.81 -4.68
CA PRO A 47 1.13 -0.35 -5.21
C PRO A 47 2.31 -1.14 -4.63
N THR A 48 2.24 -1.51 -3.35
CA THR A 48 3.31 -2.26 -2.68
C THR A 48 3.43 -3.67 -3.23
N ASP A 49 2.31 -4.40 -3.35
CA ASP A 49 2.32 -5.77 -3.86
C ASP A 49 2.75 -5.82 -5.34
N VAL A 50 2.24 -4.90 -6.15
CA VAL A 50 2.62 -4.75 -7.56
C VAL A 50 4.10 -4.38 -7.68
N SER A 51 4.59 -3.44 -6.88
CA SER A 51 6.00 -3.04 -6.91
C SER A 51 6.94 -4.18 -6.53
N SER A 52 6.52 -5.07 -5.64
CA SER A 52 7.26 -6.25 -5.20
C SER A 52 7.24 -7.35 -6.25
N THR A 53 6.19 -7.40 -7.08
CA THR A 53 6.00 -8.44 -8.09
C THR A 53 6.83 -8.14 -9.34
N PRO A 54 7.76 -9.02 -9.75
CA PRO A 54 8.56 -8.81 -10.94
C PRO A 54 7.71 -8.79 -12.21
N ARG A 55 8.14 -8.01 -13.19
CA ARG A 55 7.52 -8.00 -14.52
C ARG A 55 7.43 -9.43 -15.08
N SER A 56 6.34 -9.72 -15.78
CA SER A 56 6.11 -11.02 -16.40
C SER A 56 5.96 -10.86 -17.89
N PRO A 57 6.60 -11.69 -18.74
CA PRO A 57 6.25 -11.71 -20.15
C PRO A 57 4.78 -12.11 -20.27
N MET A 58 4.05 -11.39 -21.12
CA MET A 58 2.69 -11.77 -21.48
C MET A 58 2.78 -13.01 -22.38
N ALA A 59 2.09 -14.10 -22.05
CA ALA A 59 2.08 -15.24 -22.97
C ALA A 59 1.32 -14.89 -24.24
N ALA A 60 1.55 -15.70 -25.28
CA ALA A 60 0.99 -15.50 -26.61
C ALA A 60 -0.55 -15.59 -26.65
N ASP A 61 -1.21 -16.07 -25.58
CA ASP A 61 -2.65 -15.94 -25.44
C ASP A 61 -2.98 -14.59 -24.79
N GLU A 62 -3.50 -13.66 -25.58
CA GLU A 62 -3.94 -12.32 -25.16
C GLU A 62 -5.04 -12.35 -24.08
N SER A 63 -5.51 -13.54 -23.67
CA SER A 63 -6.50 -13.79 -22.63
C SER A 63 -6.10 -13.25 -21.25
N GLY A 64 -4.79 -13.05 -21.02
CA GLY A 64 -4.29 -12.58 -19.72
C GLY A 64 -4.36 -13.64 -18.61
N ASP A 65 -4.75 -14.89 -18.92
CA ASP A 65 -4.78 -16.01 -17.99
C ASP A 65 -3.40 -16.70 -17.91
N THR A 66 -2.36 -15.90 -17.74
CA THR A 66 -1.01 -16.46 -17.71
C THR A 66 -0.74 -17.08 -16.34
N ALA A 67 -0.46 -18.38 -16.35
CA ALA A 67 -0.08 -19.23 -15.21
C ALA A 67 1.29 -18.86 -14.60
N GLY A 68 1.51 -17.57 -14.33
CA GLY A 68 2.75 -17.00 -13.84
C GLY A 68 2.56 -16.19 -12.56
N ARG A 69 3.26 -15.06 -12.51
CA ARG A 69 3.33 -14.17 -11.33
C ARG A 69 2.19 -13.17 -11.25
N TRP A 70 1.52 -12.96 -12.36
CA TRP A 70 0.39 -12.07 -12.54
C TRP A 70 -0.71 -12.90 -13.18
N SER A 71 -1.90 -12.88 -12.61
CA SER A 71 -3.05 -13.62 -13.15
C SER A 71 -4.34 -12.92 -12.75
N VAL A 72 -5.27 -12.75 -13.70
CA VAL A 72 -6.63 -12.21 -13.48
C VAL A 72 -7.71 -13.29 -13.55
N SER A 73 -7.35 -14.58 -13.49
CA SER A 73 -8.35 -15.63 -13.61
C SER A 73 -9.02 -15.98 -12.30
N ASN A 74 -10.25 -16.46 -12.40
CA ASN A 74 -11.11 -16.98 -11.32
C ASN A 74 -10.54 -18.21 -10.57
N GLY A 75 -9.25 -18.51 -10.74
CA GLY A 75 -8.56 -19.60 -10.09
C GLY A 75 -8.39 -19.42 -8.57
N PRO A 76 -7.81 -20.45 -7.94
CA PRO A 76 -7.46 -20.39 -6.52
C PRO A 76 -6.46 -19.25 -6.25
N THR A 77 -6.48 -18.70 -5.05
CA THR A 77 -5.50 -17.68 -4.61
C THR A 77 -4.07 -18.20 -4.65
N GLY A 78 -3.89 -19.53 -4.62
CA GLY A 78 -2.61 -20.17 -4.39
C GLY A 78 -2.18 -20.12 -2.93
N CYS A 79 -3.06 -19.69 -2.03
CA CYS A 79 -2.94 -19.85 -0.59
C CYS A 79 -3.70 -21.09 -0.13
N GLY A 80 -3.58 -21.44 1.16
CA GLY A 80 -4.31 -22.55 1.75
C GLY A 80 -5.83 -22.51 1.49
N PRO A 81 -6.55 -23.63 1.71
CA PRO A 81 -7.90 -23.84 1.20
C PRO A 81 -8.93 -22.82 1.71
N GLY A 82 -10.02 -22.71 0.94
CA GLY A 82 -11.28 -22.06 1.32
C GLY A 82 -11.52 -20.68 0.69
N ASP A 83 -10.96 -20.43 -0.49
CA ASP A 83 -11.13 -19.17 -1.23
C ASP A 83 -12.62 -18.82 -1.40
N THR A 84 -12.95 -17.55 -1.20
CA THR A 84 -14.30 -17.00 -1.36
C THR A 84 -14.32 -15.96 -2.47
N GLY A 85 -15.45 -15.84 -3.17
CA GLY A 85 -15.63 -14.84 -4.23
C GLY A 85 -14.84 -15.15 -5.51
N GLN A 86 -14.78 -14.16 -6.39
CA GLN A 86 -14.10 -14.22 -7.69
C GLN A 86 -12.74 -13.52 -7.61
N ASN A 87 -11.73 -14.08 -8.27
CA ASN A 87 -10.38 -13.52 -8.21
C ASN A 87 -10.23 -12.43 -9.27
N LEU A 88 -9.86 -11.24 -8.83
CA LEU A 88 -9.63 -10.08 -9.71
C LEU A 88 -8.17 -10.01 -10.15
N LEU A 89 -7.24 -10.20 -9.20
CA LEU A 89 -5.82 -10.14 -9.47
C LEU A 89 -5.08 -11.03 -8.49
N ARG A 90 -4.19 -11.87 -8.99
CA ARG A 90 -3.23 -12.64 -8.20
C ARG A 90 -1.81 -12.23 -8.59
N LEU A 91 -1.05 -11.88 -7.58
CA LEU A 91 0.35 -11.50 -7.61
C LEU A 91 1.16 -12.53 -6.84
N SER A 92 2.32 -12.92 -7.36
CA SER A 92 3.27 -13.74 -6.62
C SER A 92 4.70 -13.37 -6.94
N TRP A 93 5.53 -13.29 -5.91
CA TRP A 93 6.96 -12.99 -6.05
C TRP A 93 7.77 -13.86 -5.12
N THR A 94 9.08 -13.89 -5.36
CA THR A 94 10.03 -14.67 -4.58
C THR A 94 11.09 -13.76 -4.03
N GLU A 95 11.46 -13.92 -2.78
CA GLU A 95 12.58 -13.23 -2.14
C GLU A 95 13.57 -14.27 -1.61
N ASN A 96 14.87 -13.98 -1.69
CA ASN A 96 15.90 -14.81 -1.10
C ASN A 96 16.32 -14.19 0.23
N LEU A 97 15.93 -14.84 1.33
CA LEU A 97 16.19 -14.39 2.70
C LEU A 97 17.05 -15.44 3.40
N GLY A 98 18.30 -15.08 3.72
CA GLY A 98 19.21 -15.98 4.44
C GLY A 98 19.54 -17.28 3.67
N GLY A 99 19.57 -17.24 2.34
CA GLY A 99 19.86 -18.40 1.49
C GLY A 99 18.66 -19.30 1.19
N SER A 100 17.47 -18.96 1.70
CA SER A 100 16.22 -19.65 1.39
C SER A 100 15.33 -18.80 0.49
N THR A 101 14.86 -19.38 -0.61
CA THR A 101 13.85 -18.76 -1.48
C THR A 101 12.47 -18.89 -0.84
N THR A 102 11.85 -17.75 -0.56
CA THR A 102 10.50 -17.64 0.01
C THR A 102 9.56 -17.05 -1.03
N THR A 103 8.44 -17.70 -1.27
CA THR A 103 7.40 -17.24 -2.21
C THR A 103 6.31 -16.50 -1.44
N TYR A 104 6.01 -15.28 -1.84
CA TYR A 104 4.91 -14.48 -1.33
C TYR A 104 3.81 -14.43 -2.37
N VAL A 105 2.56 -14.45 -1.90
CA VAL A 105 1.37 -14.35 -2.74
C VAL A 105 0.45 -13.27 -2.17
N ALA A 106 -0.09 -12.44 -3.05
CA ALA A 106 -1.16 -11.51 -2.75
C ALA A 106 -2.26 -11.63 -3.82
N ALA A 107 -3.48 -11.92 -3.40
CA ALA A 107 -4.64 -12.09 -4.27
C ALA A 107 -5.77 -11.14 -3.86
N TYR A 108 -6.25 -10.34 -4.80
CA TYR A 108 -7.38 -9.45 -4.67
C TYR A 108 -8.61 -10.15 -5.24
N ARG A 109 -9.66 -10.28 -4.44
CA ARG A 109 -10.87 -11.00 -4.81
C ARG A 109 -12.10 -10.15 -4.52
N ILE A 110 -13.07 -10.19 -5.42
CA ILE A 110 -14.39 -9.63 -5.14
C ILE A 110 -15.26 -10.69 -4.46
N VAL A 111 -15.82 -10.35 -3.31
CA VAL A 111 -16.69 -11.21 -2.53
C VAL A 111 -18.06 -10.57 -2.43
N ASP A 112 -19.04 -11.24 -3.03
CA ASP A 112 -20.44 -10.81 -2.96
C ASP A 112 -21.00 -11.05 -1.56
N GLY A 113 -21.56 -10.00 -0.97
CA GLY A 113 -22.39 -10.06 0.22
C GLY A 113 -23.88 -10.04 -0.13
N PRO A 114 -24.76 -10.07 0.88
CA PRO A 114 -26.21 -10.02 0.65
C PRO A 114 -26.69 -8.68 0.09
N GLU A 115 -26.01 -7.59 0.43
CA GLU A 115 -26.43 -6.21 0.10
C GLU A 115 -25.36 -5.42 -0.67
N SER A 116 -24.10 -5.86 -0.62
CA SER A 116 -22.97 -5.19 -1.27
C SER A 116 -21.86 -6.19 -1.61
N ALA A 117 -21.11 -5.93 -2.68
CA ALA A 117 -19.84 -6.60 -2.91
C ALA A 117 -18.73 -5.92 -2.09
N ARG A 118 -17.56 -6.56 -1.98
CA ARG A 118 -16.33 -5.94 -1.44
C ARG A 118 -15.10 -6.58 -2.06
N ILE A 119 -13.99 -5.87 -2.10
CA ILE A 119 -12.70 -6.46 -2.47
C ILE A 119 -11.96 -6.86 -1.19
N GLU A 120 -11.53 -8.11 -1.16
CA GLU A 120 -10.67 -8.69 -0.15
C GLU A 120 -9.27 -8.93 -0.70
N ARG A 121 -8.25 -8.57 0.08
CA ARG A 121 -6.86 -8.97 -0.18
C ARG A 121 -6.53 -10.16 0.68
N THR A 122 -6.16 -11.26 0.04
CA THR A 122 -5.68 -12.49 0.67
C THR A 122 -4.19 -12.64 0.42
N THR A 123 -3.40 -12.86 1.48
CA THR A 123 -1.96 -13.10 1.37
C THR A 123 -1.54 -14.39 2.05
N CYS A 124 -0.44 -14.95 1.59
CA CYS A 124 0.23 -16.07 2.25
C CYS A 124 1.71 -16.14 1.85
N VAL A 125 2.45 -16.96 2.60
CA VAL A 125 3.85 -17.27 2.35
C VAL A 125 3.96 -18.77 2.05
N ASN A 126 4.68 -19.12 0.98
CA ASN A 126 4.91 -20.48 0.48
C ASN A 126 3.62 -21.30 0.31
N GLY A 127 2.53 -20.65 -0.13
CA GLY A 127 1.20 -21.28 -0.27
C GLY A 127 0.57 -21.72 1.06
N GLY A 128 1.10 -21.24 2.19
CA GLY A 128 0.68 -21.63 3.53
C GLY A 128 -0.63 -20.99 3.99
N ALA A 129 -0.73 -20.77 5.30
CA ALA A 129 -1.89 -20.17 5.91
C ALA A 129 -2.16 -18.78 5.33
N ARG A 130 -3.44 -18.52 5.06
CA ARG A 130 -3.91 -17.26 4.48
C ARG A 130 -4.21 -16.22 5.54
N THR A 131 -3.96 -14.97 5.18
CA THR A 131 -4.41 -13.78 5.91
C THR A 131 -5.27 -12.96 4.98
N THR A 132 -6.49 -12.61 5.40
CA THR A 132 -7.44 -11.87 4.57
C THR A 132 -7.80 -10.56 5.24
N ILE A 133 -7.81 -9.47 4.45
CA ILE A 133 -8.26 -8.15 4.87
C ILE A 133 -9.21 -7.57 3.83
N ASN A 134 -10.25 -6.85 4.28
CA ASN A 134 -11.09 -6.06 3.39
C ASN A 134 -10.30 -4.82 2.95
N VAL A 135 -10.22 -4.59 1.64
CA VAL A 135 -9.50 -3.44 1.08
C VAL A 135 -10.43 -2.38 0.48
N THR A 136 -11.72 -2.70 0.34
CA THR A 136 -12.79 -1.73 0.09
C THR A 136 -13.84 -1.81 1.18
N ALA A 137 -14.71 -0.81 1.24
CA ALA A 137 -16.00 -0.89 1.89
C ALA A 137 -17.00 -1.55 0.92
N GLY A 138 -18.29 -1.35 1.13
CA GLY A 138 -19.33 -1.88 0.25
C GLY A 138 -19.16 -1.35 -1.17
N LEU A 139 -19.40 -2.21 -2.14
CA LEU A 139 -19.50 -1.90 -3.56
C LEU A 139 -20.90 -2.29 -4.05
N PRO A 140 -21.44 -1.61 -5.08
CA PRO A 140 -22.73 -1.96 -5.65
C PRO A 140 -22.72 -3.40 -6.18
N LEU A 141 -23.83 -4.11 -5.98
CA LEU A 141 -24.08 -5.38 -6.65
C LEU A 141 -24.56 -5.07 -8.07
N SER A 142 -23.68 -5.17 -9.06
CA SER A 142 -24.00 -4.93 -10.47
C SER A 142 -24.08 -6.23 -11.28
N MET A 143 -24.87 -6.25 -12.36
CA MET A 143 -24.99 -7.42 -13.24
C MET A 143 -23.69 -7.72 -14.01
N SER A 144 -22.85 -6.71 -14.21
CA SER A 144 -21.44 -6.80 -14.61
C SER A 144 -20.58 -6.51 -13.39
N SER A 145 -19.48 -7.25 -13.14
CA SER A 145 -18.60 -7.00 -11.98
C SER A 145 -18.35 -5.48 -11.77
N PRO A 146 -18.55 -4.93 -10.55
CA PRO A 146 -18.32 -3.49 -10.27
C PRO A 146 -16.83 -3.12 -10.30
N VAL A 147 -15.97 -4.08 -10.67
CA VAL A 147 -14.53 -3.95 -10.70
C VAL A 147 -14.00 -4.55 -11.99
N SER A 148 -13.19 -3.78 -12.71
CA SER A 148 -12.37 -4.23 -13.82
C SER A 148 -10.88 -4.09 -13.47
N VAL A 149 -10.06 -4.98 -14.04
CA VAL A 149 -8.60 -4.93 -13.89
C VAL A 149 -7.98 -4.99 -15.28
N ASP A 150 -7.23 -3.96 -15.63
CA ASP A 150 -6.51 -3.87 -16.89
C ASP A 150 -5.00 -3.97 -16.68
N TRP A 151 -4.33 -4.58 -17.66
CA TRP A 151 -2.88 -4.76 -17.64
C TRP A 151 -2.15 -3.54 -18.19
N LYS A 152 -1.16 -3.04 -17.44
CA LYS A 152 -0.17 -2.11 -17.98
C LYS A 152 0.95 -2.89 -18.65
N ARG A 153 1.24 -2.52 -19.88
CA ARG A 153 2.14 -3.27 -20.77
C ARG A 153 3.30 -2.38 -21.23
N GLU A 154 4.46 -3.00 -21.36
CA GLU A 154 5.66 -2.40 -21.93
C GLU A 154 6.28 -3.37 -22.94
N VAL A 155 6.83 -2.86 -24.04
CA VAL A 155 7.48 -3.70 -25.07
C VAL A 155 8.98 -3.48 -25.00
N GLU A 156 9.73 -4.56 -24.77
CA GLU A 156 11.20 -4.56 -24.75
C GLU A 156 11.70 -5.70 -25.63
N ASP A 157 12.59 -5.39 -26.58
CA ASP A 157 13.17 -6.36 -27.53
C ASP A 157 12.14 -7.25 -28.25
N GLY A 158 10.99 -6.66 -28.61
CA GLY A 158 9.89 -7.37 -29.30
C GLY A 158 9.06 -8.29 -28.40
N THR A 159 9.29 -8.28 -27.08
CA THR A 159 8.50 -9.01 -26.09
C THR A 159 7.63 -8.04 -25.30
N THR A 160 6.33 -8.33 -25.18
CA THR A 160 5.41 -7.56 -24.33
C THR A 160 5.46 -8.07 -22.90
N TYR A 161 5.76 -7.19 -21.96
CA TYR A 161 5.78 -7.45 -20.52
C TYR A 161 4.59 -6.80 -19.83
N ILE A 162 4.01 -7.52 -18.87
CA ILE A 162 3.14 -6.94 -17.85
C ILE A 162 4.03 -6.24 -16.83
N VAL A 163 3.85 -4.93 -16.72
CA VAL A 163 4.62 -4.04 -15.84
C VAL A 163 3.75 -3.38 -14.78
N GLY A 164 2.45 -3.69 -14.73
CA GLY A 164 1.53 -3.11 -13.77
C GLY A 164 0.08 -3.45 -14.05
N VAL A 165 -0.80 -2.83 -13.26
CA VAL A 165 -2.24 -2.97 -13.34
C VAL A 165 -2.93 -1.62 -13.15
N GLU A 166 -4.12 -1.51 -13.71
CA GLU A 166 -5.08 -0.45 -13.45
C GLU A 166 -6.37 -1.12 -12.93
N PHE A 167 -6.79 -0.75 -11.73
CA PHE A 167 -8.10 -1.15 -11.19
C PHE A 167 -9.08 -0.04 -11.48
N GLU A 168 -10.20 -0.37 -12.11
CA GLU A 168 -11.36 0.52 -12.13
C GLU A 168 -12.46 -0.05 -11.24
N ILE A 169 -13.01 0.78 -10.36
CA ILE A 169 -14.00 0.39 -9.35
C ILE A 169 -15.19 1.34 -9.48
N GLU A 170 -16.38 0.78 -9.69
CA GLU A 170 -17.64 1.51 -9.68
C GLU A 170 -18.17 1.62 -8.24
N THR A 171 -18.51 2.84 -7.83
CA THR A 171 -19.07 3.16 -6.52
C THR A 171 -20.60 3.14 -6.54
N PHE A 172 -21.25 3.23 -5.38
CA PHE A 172 -22.72 3.30 -5.31
C PHE A 172 -23.31 4.53 -5.99
N GLU A 173 -22.54 5.61 -6.16
CA GLU A 173 -22.98 6.82 -6.86
C GLU A 173 -22.88 6.69 -8.40
N GLY A 174 -22.31 5.58 -8.89
CA GLY A 174 -22.01 5.37 -10.31
C GLY A 174 -20.71 6.03 -10.78
N ASP A 175 -19.94 6.62 -9.85
CA ASP A 175 -18.62 7.15 -10.14
C ASP A 175 -17.63 6.00 -10.31
N THR A 176 -16.77 6.11 -11.33
CA THR A 176 -15.66 5.18 -11.56
C THR A 176 -14.39 5.75 -10.95
N LEU A 177 -13.75 4.96 -10.10
CA LEU A 177 -12.44 5.28 -9.57
C LEU A 177 -11.37 4.39 -10.16
N ARG A 178 -10.22 5.00 -10.48
CA ARG A 178 -9.04 4.32 -11.01
C ARG A 178 -7.90 4.28 -10.00
N VAL A 179 -7.32 3.10 -9.79
CA VAL A 179 -6.09 2.93 -9.01
C VAL A 179 -5.02 2.29 -9.89
N ASP A 180 -3.91 3.00 -10.01
CA ASP A 180 -2.78 2.61 -10.83
C ASP A 180 -1.64 2.06 -9.99
N ALA A 181 -1.05 0.95 -10.45
CA ALA A 181 0.14 0.40 -9.84
C ALA A 181 1.09 -0.15 -10.90
N SER A 182 2.39 0.11 -10.74
CA SER A 182 3.45 -0.40 -11.61
C SER A 182 4.53 -1.11 -10.81
N SER A 183 5.04 -2.20 -11.39
CA SER A 183 6.16 -2.96 -10.85
C SER A 183 7.41 -2.08 -10.80
N ARG A 184 8.16 -2.20 -9.71
CA ARG A 184 9.50 -1.61 -9.57
C ARG A 184 10.55 -2.69 -9.34
N ASN A 185 10.22 -3.95 -9.62
CA ASN A 185 11.10 -5.09 -9.42
C ASN A 185 11.60 -5.61 -10.78
N PRO A 186 12.75 -5.10 -11.28
CA PRO A 186 13.22 -5.43 -12.62
C PRO A 186 13.66 -6.89 -12.78
N ALA A 187 14.07 -7.58 -11.70
CA ALA A 187 14.71 -8.90 -11.82
C ALA A 187 14.68 -9.76 -10.55
N GLN A 188 13.51 -10.00 -9.95
CA GLN A 188 13.28 -10.97 -8.84
C GLN A 188 14.17 -10.86 -7.59
N THR A 189 15.01 -9.84 -7.52
CA THR A 189 16.02 -9.64 -6.49
C THR A 189 15.88 -8.19 -6.08
N LEU A 190 15.16 -7.97 -4.99
CA LEU A 190 15.48 -6.80 -4.18
C LEU A 190 16.94 -6.98 -3.79
N SER A 191 17.78 -5.99 -4.11
CA SER A 191 19.19 -6.01 -3.69
C SER A 191 19.21 -6.36 -2.22
N GLY A 192 19.95 -7.41 -1.85
CA GLY A 192 20.04 -7.85 -0.46
C GLY A 192 20.24 -6.62 0.41
N ILE A 193 19.40 -6.49 1.45
CA ILE A 193 19.63 -5.47 2.48
C ILE A 193 21.11 -5.63 2.82
N PRO A 194 21.95 -4.59 2.68
CA PRO A 194 23.35 -4.73 3.08
C PRO A 194 23.33 -5.28 4.48
N ASP A 195 23.97 -6.43 4.69
CA ASP A 195 24.10 -7.03 6.02
C ASP A 195 24.35 -5.88 6.97
N ALA A 196 23.48 -5.70 7.97
CA ALA A 196 23.69 -4.69 8.98
C ALA A 196 25.12 -4.92 9.44
N VAL A 197 26.02 -4.00 9.08
CA VAL A 197 27.41 -4.07 9.51
C VAL A 197 27.29 -4.10 11.00
N THR A 198 27.53 -5.28 11.57
CA THR A 198 27.64 -5.44 13.00
C THR A 198 28.86 -4.61 13.30
N THR A 199 28.62 -3.36 13.69
CA THR A 199 29.67 -2.48 14.16
C THR A 199 29.99 -3.07 15.52
N THR A 200 30.85 -4.08 15.54
CA THR A 200 31.54 -4.49 16.74
C THR A 200 32.25 -3.23 17.19
N THR A 201 31.65 -2.54 18.16
CA THR A 201 32.31 -1.47 18.86
C THR A 201 33.40 -2.18 19.66
N GLU A 202 34.59 -2.31 19.09
CA GLU A 202 35.76 -2.54 19.91
C GLU A 202 35.82 -1.35 20.86
N SER A 203 35.56 -1.65 22.14
CA SER A 203 35.71 -0.68 23.20
C SER A 203 37.20 -0.39 23.34
N THR A 204 37.67 0.65 22.64
CA THR A 204 39.02 1.18 22.83
C THR A 204 39.12 1.64 24.28
N THR A 205 39.93 0.92 25.07
CA THR A 205 40.31 1.38 26.41
C THR A 205 41.16 2.62 26.23
N THR A 206 40.60 3.79 26.50
CA THR A 206 41.34 5.05 26.49
C THR A 206 42.23 5.10 27.73
N THR A 207 43.50 4.73 27.59
CA THR A 207 44.51 5.04 28.61
C THR A 207 44.75 6.55 28.60
N THR A 208 44.24 7.25 29.62
CA THR A 208 44.51 8.67 29.82
C THR A 208 45.92 8.85 30.39
N THR A 209 46.87 9.26 29.55
CA THR A 209 48.19 9.70 30.02
C THR A 209 48.11 11.18 30.36
N THR A 210 48.09 11.50 31.66
CA THR A 210 48.18 12.88 32.15
C THR A 210 49.58 13.44 31.87
N ALA A 211 49.69 14.38 30.93
CA ALA A 211 50.90 15.15 30.73
C ALA A 211 51.03 16.22 31.83
N SER A 212 52.17 16.21 32.53
CA SER A 212 52.55 17.19 33.52
C SER A 212 52.87 18.54 32.84
N PRO A 213 52.44 19.69 33.39
CA PRO A 213 52.72 20.99 32.78
C PRO A 213 54.21 21.35 32.94
N SER A 214 54.85 21.72 31.82
CA SER A 214 56.20 22.26 31.78
C SER A 214 56.19 23.77 32.00
N ASP A 215 57.00 24.17 32.98
CA ASP A 215 57.34 25.51 33.47
C ASP A 215 57.87 26.44 32.36
N PRO A 216 57.55 27.76 32.35
CA PRO A 216 58.11 28.71 31.39
C PRO A 216 59.54 29.12 31.80
N THR A 217 60.51 28.91 30.91
CA THR A 217 61.89 29.34 31.07
C THR A 217 62.04 30.86 31.02
N ASP A 218 62.62 31.35 32.12
CA ASP A 218 63.24 32.64 32.42
C ASP A 218 64.28 33.12 31.37
N PRO A 219 64.33 34.40 30.99
CA PRO A 219 65.37 34.96 30.12
C PRO A 219 66.45 35.68 30.94
N THR A 220 67.66 35.11 31.03
CA THR A 220 68.85 35.83 31.50
C THR A 220 70.06 35.66 30.58
N ASP A 221 70.31 36.76 29.87
CA ASP A 221 71.52 37.38 29.34
C ASP A 221 72.91 36.84 29.79
N PRO A 222 73.90 36.74 28.87
CA PRO A 222 75.31 36.87 29.22
C PRO A 222 76.00 38.04 28.50
N TYR A 223 76.46 39.01 29.30
CA TYR A 223 77.39 40.08 28.95
C TYR A 223 78.83 39.53 28.80
N PRO A 224 79.65 40.01 27.83
CA PRO A 224 81.07 39.65 27.75
C PRO A 224 81.96 40.64 28.53
N ASP A 225 82.93 40.13 29.29
CA ASP A 225 84.00 40.92 29.93
C ASP A 225 85.30 40.88 29.08
N PRO A 226 86.14 41.93 29.11
CA PRO A 226 87.29 42.10 28.24
C PRO A 226 88.63 41.65 28.86
N ASP A 227 89.58 41.25 28.02
CA ASP A 227 91.03 41.26 28.26
C ASP A 227 91.74 41.75 26.98
#